data_AF-A0A0P9EBV4-F1
#
_entry.id   AF-A0A0P9EBV4-F1
#
_cell.length_a   1.000
_cell.length_b   1.000
_cell.length_c   1.000
_cell.angle_alpha   90.00
_cell.angle_beta   90.00
_cell.angle_gamma   90.00
#
_symmetry.space_group_name_H-M   'P 1'
#
loop_
_entity.id
_entity.type
_entity.pdbx_description
1 polymer ?
#
loop_
_entity_poly.entity_id
_entity_poly.type
_entity_poly.pdbx_seq_one_letter_code
_entity_poly.pdbx_strand_id
1 'polypeptide(L)'
;MSQKVKVLSQEVIRLVDNQFEELLVKSKGLIAESRIVWRWDNEDVIVAYHPLVGSITFLNPTMAELFSLTLKEASTDLLMKYMQDTYPNVNKQVIKKDLIQALKFLFVNGFIKLKFSDKDVAIYEVEEYVKVNAS
;
A
#
# COMPACT_ATOMS: atom_id res chain seq x y z
N MET A 1 0.92 3.22 -26.48
CA MET A 1 0.16 2.02 -26.02
C MET A 1 -0.78 2.47 -24.93
N SER A 2 -2.09 2.37 -25.14
CA SER A 2 -3.08 2.71 -24.11
C SER A 2 -3.12 1.58 -23.08
N GLN A 3 -2.62 1.81 -21.88
CA GLN A 3 -2.85 0.92 -20.75
C GLN A 3 -4.33 1.02 -20.42
N LYS A 4 -5.13 0.01 -20.79
CA LYS A 4 -6.51 -0.12 -20.34
C LYS A 4 -6.50 -0.06 -18.82
N VAL A 5 -7.18 0.94 -18.25
CA VAL A 5 -7.45 1.02 -16.81
C VAL A 5 -8.23 -0.25 -16.44
N LYS A 6 -7.54 -1.22 -15.84
CA LYS A 6 -8.13 -2.50 -15.46
C LYS A 6 -8.82 -2.26 -14.12
N VAL A 7 -10.15 -2.11 -14.14
CA VAL A 7 -10.97 -2.17 -12.93
C VAL A 7 -10.66 -3.50 -12.26
N LEU A 8 -10.27 -3.48 -10.98
CA LEU A 8 -9.94 -4.69 -10.23
C LEU A 8 -11.16 -5.61 -10.19
N SER A 9 -10.96 -6.89 -10.48
CA SER A 9 -12.02 -7.89 -10.31
C SER A 9 -12.39 -7.99 -8.83
N GLN A 10 -13.64 -8.32 -8.53
CA GLN A 10 -14.08 -8.64 -7.17
C GLN A 10 -13.25 -9.80 -6.56
N GLU A 11 -12.71 -10.68 -7.41
CA GLU A 11 -11.85 -11.79 -7.03
C GLU A 11 -10.47 -11.31 -6.54
N VAL A 12 -9.83 -10.34 -7.22
CA VAL A 12 -8.58 -9.71 -6.74
C VAL A 12 -8.78 -9.06 -5.39
N ILE A 13 -9.86 -8.29 -5.23
CA ILE A 13 -10.15 -7.59 -3.97
C ILE A 13 -10.30 -8.59 -2.83
N ARG A 14 -11.07 -9.66 -3.04
CA ARG A 14 -11.27 -10.72 -2.04
C ARG A 14 -9.98 -11.48 -1.72
N LEU A 15 -9.11 -11.73 -2.70
CA LEU A 15 -7.80 -12.36 -2.49
C LEU A 15 -6.90 -11.48 -1.62
N VAL A 16 -6.79 -10.20 -1.95
CA VAL A 16 -6.04 -9.23 -1.15
C VAL A 16 -6.63 -9.13 0.26
N ASP A 17 -7.96 -9.16 0.39
CA ASP A 17 -8.60 -9.10 1.69
C ASP A 17 -8.20 -10.23 2.64
N ASN A 18 -8.00 -11.44 2.09
CA ASN A 18 -7.67 -12.62 2.86
C ASN A 18 -6.16 -12.85 3.04
N GLN A 19 -5.32 -12.42 2.09
CA GLN A 19 -3.91 -12.81 2.03
C GLN A 19 -2.92 -11.66 2.19
N PHE A 20 -3.37 -10.40 2.26
CA PHE A 20 -2.44 -9.26 2.26
C PHE A 20 -1.43 -9.29 3.41
N GLU A 21 -1.84 -9.65 4.63
CA GLU A 21 -0.91 -9.72 5.77
C GLU A 21 0.17 -10.78 5.53
N GLU A 22 -0.19 -11.95 4.99
CA GLU A 22 0.77 -13.00 4.65
C GLU A 22 1.75 -12.56 3.55
N LEU A 23 1.23 -11.89 2.51
CA LEU A 23 2.04 -11.34 1.43
C LEU A 23 2.99 -10.26 1.95
N LEU A 24 2.52 -9.39 2.83
CA LEU A 24 3.33 -8.34 3.46
C LEU A 24 4.46 -8.94 4.29
N VAL A 25 4.19 -9.99 5.08
CA VAL A 25 5.20 -10.71 5.87
C VAL A 25 6.23 -11.41 5.00
N LYS A 26 5.82 -11.98 3.86
CA LYS A 26 6.71 -12.62 2.89
C LYS A 26 7.50 -11.62 2.03
N SER A 27 7.03 -10.37 1.94
CA SER A 27 7.71 -9.33 1.17
C SER A 27 9.05 -8.96 1.81
N LYS A 28 10.03 -8.63 0.97
CA LYS A 28 11.34 -8.10 1.39
C LYS A 28 11.32 -6.59 1.60
N GLY A 29 10.20 -5.93 1.27
CA GLY A 29 10.06 -4.49 1.39
C GLY A 29 8.88 -3.96 0.57
N LEU A 30 8.76 -2.64 0.58
CA LEU A 30 7.72 -1.89 -0.09
C LEU A 30 8.35 -1.01 -1.16
N ILE A 31 7.67 -0.87 -2.29
CA ILE A 31 8.07 0.03 -3.38
C ILE A 31 6.94 1.03 -3.59
N ALA A 32 7.23 2.32 -3.43
CA ALA A 32 6.26 3.38 -3.69
C ALA A 32 6.15 3.71 -5.19
N GLU A 33 4.94 4.05 -5.64
CA GLU A 33 4.70 4.57 -6.99
C GLU A 33 5.08 6.06 -7.06
N SER A 34 6.31 6.31 -7.51
CA SER A 34 6.91 7.66 -7.61
C SER A 34 6.15 8.65 -8.50
N ARG A 35 5.26 8.17 -9.38
CA ARG A 35 4.47 9.05 -10.27
C ARG A 35 3.22 9.63 -9.62
N ILE A 36 2.86 9.19 -8.41
CA ILE A 36 1.72 9.75 -7.70
C ILE A 36 2.02 11.19 -7.30
N VAL A 37 1.13 12.09 -7.72
CA VAL A 37 1.18 13.50 -7.35
C VAL A 37 0.15 13.73 -6.27
N TRP A 38 0.52 14.43 -5.20
CA TRP A 38 -0.39 14.70 -4.10
C TRP A 38 -0.22 16.13 -3.57
N ARG A 39 -1.28 16.63 -2.96
CA ARG A 39 -1.33 17.95 -2.34
C ARG A 39 -2.23 17.93 -1.12
N TRP A 40 -2.02 18.91 -0.25
CA TRP A 40 -2.98 19.24 0.80
C TRP A 40 -4.15 19.98 0.17
N ASP A 41 -5.38 19.55 0.51
CA ASP A 41 -6.61 20.24 0.12
C ASP A 41 -7.13 21.11 1.28
N ASN A 42 -6.94 20.65 2.52
CA ASN A 42 -7.13 21.37 3.78
C ASN A 42 -6.22 20.79 4.88
N GLU A 43 -6.38 21.18 6.16
CA GLU A 43 -5.51 20.72 7.27
C GLU A 43 -5.56 19.21 7.53
N ASP A 44 -6.66 18.54 7.16
CA ASP A 44 -6.93 17.14 7.53
C ASP A 44 -6.97 16.18 6.34
N VAL A 45 -6.95 16.68 5.11
CA VAL A 45 -7.20 15.88 3.91
C VAL A 45 -6.13 16.14 2.85
N ILE A 46 -5.58 15.03 2.39
CA ILE A 46 -4.61 14.99 1.30
C ILE A 46 -5.28 14.39 0.07
N VAL A 47 -5.14 15.07 -1.06
CA VAL A 47 -5.67 14.61 -2.34
C VAL A 47 -4.51 14.10 -3.18
N ALA A 48 -4.57 12.83 -3.57
CA ALA A 48 -3.58 12.18 -4.39
C ALA A 48 -4.17 11.76 -5.73
N TYR A 49 -3.44 12.04 -6.80
CA TYR A 49 -3.77 11.65 -8.16
C TYR A 49 -2.80 10.58 -8.64
N HIS A 50 -3.36 9.45 -9.09
CA HIS A 50 -2.59 8.37 -9.68
C HIS A 50 -2.66 8.46 -11.22
N PRO A 51 -1.59 8.90 -11.90
CA PRO A 51 -1.66 9.25 -13.33
C PRO A 51 -1.88 8.06 -14.27
N LEU A 52 -1.45 6.85 -13.88
CA LEU A 52 -1.63 5.66 -14.71
C LEU A 52 -3.08 5.16 -14.78
N VAL A 53 -3.78 5.21 -13.65
CA VAL A 53 -5.17 4.72 -13.56
C VAL A 53 -6.19 5.85 -13.63
N GLY A 54 -5.75 7.11 -13.56
CA GLY A 54 -6.62 8.28 -13.64
C GLY A 54 -7.54 8.43 -12.43
N SER A 55 -7.14 7.91 -11.27
CA SER A 55 -7.93 7.97 -10.04
C SER A 55 -7.49 9.11 -9.12
N ILE A 56 -8.46 9.67 -8.40
CA ILE A 56 -8.24 10.60 -7.28
C ILE A 56 -8.58 9.85 -6.00
N THR A 57 -7.66 9.84 -5.06
CA THR A 57 -7.80 9.19 -3.75
C THR A 57 -7.56 10.21 -2.65
N PHE A 58 -8.44 10.21 -1.66
CA PHE A 58 -8.28 11.03 -0.46
C PHE A 58 -7.53 10.22 0.60
N LEU A 59 -6.48 10.80 1.17
CA LEU A 59 -5.67 10.23 2.23
C LEU A 59 -5.84 11.07 3.50
N ASN A 60 -5.85 10.41 4.65
CA ASN A 60 -5.62 11.10 5.91
C ASN A 60 -4.11 11.40 6.07
N PRO A 61 -3.72 12.28 7.01
CA PRO A 61 -2.33 12.70 7.19
C PRO A 61 -1.39 11.52 7.45
N THR A 62 -1.79 10.59 8.32
CA THR A 62 -1.01 9.39 8.66
C THR A 62 -0.71 8.52 7.43
N MET A 63 -1.69 8.27 6.57
CA MET A 63 -1.49 7.48 5.34
C MET A 63 -0.53 8.15 4.37
N ALA A 64 -0.62 9.47 4.21
CA ALA A 64 0.28 10.20 3.34
C ALA A 64 1.72 10.25 3.88
N GLU A 65 1.91 10.34 5.19
CA GLU A 65 3.22 10.21 5.82
C GLU A 65 3.80 8.81 5.62
N LEU A 66 3.02 7.75 5.85
CA LEU A 66 3.44 6.37 5.59
C LEU A 66 3.85 6.18 4.12
N PHE A 67 3.08 6.73 3.18
CA PHE A 67 3.43 6.72 1.76
C PHE A 67 4.74 7.49 1.49
N SER A 68 4.91 8.67 2.10
CA SER A 68 6.11 9.49 1.99
C SER A 68 7.36 8.81 2.55
N LEU A 69 7.23 8.06 3.64
CA LEU A 69 8.30 7.23 4.18
C LEU A 69 8.63 6.07 3.25
N THR A 70 7.62 5.46 2.63
CA THR A 70 7.80 4.39 1.65
C THR A 70 8.54 4.88 0.38
N LEU A 71 8.34 6.12 -0.04
CA LEU A 71 9.13 6.76 -1.11
C LEU A 71 10.63 6.85 -0.79
N LYS A 72 11.00 6.79 0.50
CA LYS A 72 12.39 6.77 0.97
C LYS A 72 12.88 5.36 1.30
N GLU A 73 12.24 4.34 0.72
CA GLU A 73 12.56 2.91 0.90
C GLU A 73 12.41 2.38 2.34
N ALA A 74 11.42 2.90 3.09
CA ALA A 74 11.14 2.41 4.44
C ALA A 74 10.69 0.93 4.46
N SER A 75 11.24 0.15 5.39
CA SER A 75 10.76 -1.19 5.71
C SER A 75 9.51 -1.15 6.59
N THR A 76 8.72 -2.22 6.60
CA THR A 76 7.53 -2.34 7.49
C THR A 76 7.90 -2.14 8.96
N ASP A 77 9.07 -2.61 9.40
CA ASP A 77 9.55 -2.40 10.77
C ASP A 77 9.82 -0.93 11.08
N LEU A 78 10.37 -0.18 10.11
CA LEU A 78 10.60 1.26 10.27
C LEU A 78 9.29 2.04 10.33
N LEU A 79 8.31 1.65 9.51
CA LEU A 79 6.96 2.22 9.55
C LEU A 79 6.25 1.90 10.87
N MET A 80 6.42 0.68 11.38
CA MET A 80 5.90 0.28 12.69
C MET A 80 6.51 1.13 13.79
N LYS A 81 7.84 1.28 13.80
CA LYS A 81 8.55 2.12 14.76
C LYS A 81 8.05 3.57 14.69
N TYR A 82 7.95 4.14 13.48
CA TYR A 82 7.39 5.47 13.27
C TYR A 82 6.02 5.64 13.92
N MET A 83 5.08 4.73 13.65
CA MET A 83 3.74 4.79 14.23
C MET A 83 3.75 4.67 15.76
N GLN A 84 4.64 3.85 16.33
CA GLN A 84 4.78 3.73 17.78
C GLN A 84 5.35 5.00 18.43
N ASP A 85 6.31 5.65 17.76
CA ASP A 85 6.90 6.89 18.24
C ASP A 85 5.89 8.06 18.14
N THR A 86 5.07 8.10 17.08
CA THR A 86 4.02 9.11 16.87
C THR A 86 2.83 8.94 17.83
N TYR A 87 2.47 7.69 18.15
CA TYR A 87 1.30 7.37 18.99
C TYR A 87 1.68 6.52 20.22
N PRO A 88 2.51 7.05 21.14
CA PRO A 88 3.12 6.26 22.23
C PRO A 88 2.11 5.70 23.23
N ASN A 89 0.92 6.28 23.32
CA ASN A 89 -0.15 5.87 24.23
C ASN A 89 -1.08 4.80 23.63
N VAL A 90 -0.92 4.48 22.34
CA VAL A 90 -1.76 3.49 21.66
C VAL A 90 -1.13 2.11 21.79
N ASN A 91 -1.95 1.09 22.04
CA ASN A 91 -1.48 -0.28 22.17
C ASN A 91 -0.77 -0.75 20.88
N LYS A 92 0.39 -1.41 21.03
CA LYS A 92 1.20 -1.92 19.91
C LYS A 92 0.41 -2.80 18.93
N GLN A 93 -0.52 -3.62 19.41
CA GLN A 93 -1.33 -4.47 18.53
C GLN A 93 -2.34 -3.67 17.72
N VAL A 94 -2.89 -2.60 18.30
CA VAL A 94 -3.76 -1.66 17.58
C VAL A 94 -2.96 -0.95 16.50
N ILE A 95 -1.77 -0.43 16.82
CA ILE A 95 -0.87 0.19 15.83
C ILE A 95 -0.52 -0.79 14.70
N LYS A 96 -0.20 -2.05 15.01
CA LYS A 96 0.10 -3.07 14.00
C LYS A 96 -1.08 -3.25 13.05
N LYS A 97 -2.29 -3.39 13.60
CA LYS A 97 -3.52 -3.58 12.82
C LYS A 97 -3.79 -2.37 11.92
N ASP A 98 -3.65 -1.17 12.46
CA ASP A 98 -3.90 0.08 11.72
C ASP A 98 -2.86 0.29 10.62
N LEU A 99 -1.58 -0.03 10.88
CA LEU A 99 -0.53 -0.01 9.88
C LEU A 99 -0.82 -0.99 8.74
N ILE A 100 -1.22 -2.23 9.05
CA ILE A 100 -1.57 -3.22 8.03
C ILE A 100 -2.75 -2.73 7.18
N GLN A 101 -3.78 -2.16 7.81
CA GLN A 101 -4.92 -1.60 7.08
C GLN A 101 -4.51 -0.43 6.19
N ALA A 102 -3.65 0.47 6.67
CA ALA A 102 -3.14 1.58 5.88
C ALA A 102 -2.31 1.09 4.69
N LEU A 103 -1.38 0.15 4.90
CA LEU A 103 -0.57 -0.43 3.83
C LEU A 103 -1.43 -1.18 2.81
N LYS A 104 -2.45 -1.91 3.26
CA LYS A 104 -3.40 -2.58 2.39
C LYS A 104 -4.17 -1.58 1.53
N PHE A 105 -4.63 -0.48 2.13
CA PHE A 105 -5.31 0.58 1.39
C PHE A 105 -4.39 1.19 0.32
N LEU A 106 -3.16 1.54 0.69
CA LEU A 106 -2.16 2.07 -0.25
C LEU A 106 -1.86 1.07 -1.36
N PHE A 107 -1.73 -0.22 -1.05
CA PHE A 107 -1.51 -1.27 -2.04
C PHE A 107 -2.68 -1.40 -3.01
N VAL A 108 -3.91 -1.42 -2.50
CA VAL A 108 -5.12 -1.56 -3.31
C VAL A 108 -5.30 -0.39 -4.28
N ASN A 109 -4.96 0.81 -3.83
CA ASN A 109 -5.03 2.01 -4.64
C ASN A 109 -3.81 2.22 -5.56
N GLY A 110 -2.86 1.27 -5.59
CA GLY A 110 -1.67 1.34 -6.46
C GLY A 110 -0.56 2.27 -5.97
N PHE A 111 -0.64 2.76 -4.74
CA PHE A 111 0.37 3.64 -4.15
C PHE A 111 1.66 2.88 -3.82
N ILE A 112 1.54 1.62 -3.42
CA ILE A 112 2.68 0.78 -3.09
C ILE A 112 2.59 -0.59 -3.76
N LYS A 113 3.75 -1.20 -3.98
CA LYS A 113 3.93 -2.59 -4.42
C LYS A 113 4.71 -3.36 -3.36
N LEU A 114 4.51 -4.66 -3.31
CA LEU A 114 5.26 -5.56 -2.44
C LEU A 114 6.49 -6.09 -3.20
N LYS A 115 7.68 -5.90 -2.64
CA LYS A 115 8.94 -6.36 -3.24
C LYS A 115 9.21 -7.82 -2.83
N PHE A 116 9.37 -8.73 -3.79
CA PHE A 116 9.87 -10.09 -3.54
C PHE A 116 11.23 -10.30 -4.22
N SER A 117 11.90 -11.43 -3.99
CA SER A 117 13.20 -11.74 -4.59
C SER A 117 13.18 -11.73 -6.11
N ASP A 118 12.11 -12.24 -6.68
CA ASP A 118 12.09 -12.66 -8.08
C ASP A 118 11.14 -11.79 -8.93
N LYS A 119 10.30 -10.98 -8.28
CA LYS A 119 9.37 -10.04 -8.90
C LYS A 119 8.77 -9.07 -7.89
N ASP A 120 8.47 -7.85 -8.33
CA ASP A 120 7.63 -6.92 -7.56
C ASP A 120 6.15 -7.21 -7.85
N VAL A 121 5.34 -7.32 -6.82
CA VAL A 121 3.90 -7.61 -6.95
C VAL A 121 3.12 -6.32 -6.76
N ALA A 122 2.44 -5.90 -7.82
CA ALA A 122 1.39 -4.87 -7.77
C ALA A 122 0.01 -5.52 -7.69
N ILE A 123 -1.02 -4.77 -7.29
CA ILE A 123 -2.37 -5.34 -7.11
C ILE A 123 -2.92 -6.03 -8.37
N TYR A 124 -2.65 -5.49 -9.55
CA TYR A 124 -3.09 -6.07 -10.83
C TYR A 124 -2.35 -7.35 -11.23
N GLU A 125 -1.34 -7.77 -10.46
CA GLU A 125 -0.55 -8.99 -10.66
C GLU A 125 -0.80 -10.05 -9.56
N VAL A 126 -1.66 -9.75 -8.58
CA VAL A 126 -1.93 -10.63 -7.44
C VAL A 126 -2.52 -11.97 -7.87
N GLU A 127 -3.47 -11.97 -8.81
CA GLU A 127 -4.09 -13.22 -9.31
C GLU A 127 -3.05 -14.18 -9.90
N GLU A 128 -2.11 -13.68 -10.71
CA GLU A 128 -1.05 -14.51 -11.31
C GLU A 128 -0.05 -14.98 -10.25
N TYR A 129 0.34 -14.09 -9.33
CA TYR A 129 1.28 -14.44 -8.26
C TYR A 129 0.73 -15.52 -7.31
N VAL A 130 -0.54 -15.41 -6.92
CA VAL A 130 -1.18 -16.41 -6.05
C VAL A 130 -1.34 -17.76 -6.77
N LYS A 131 -1.72 -17.76 -8.06
CA LYS A 131 -1.85 -19.01 -8.84
C LYS A 131 -0.52 -19.74 -8.98
N VAL A 132 0.58 -19.00 -9.24
CA VAL A 132 1.92 -19.59 -9.41
C VAL A 132 2.49 -20.13 -8.11
N ASN A 133 2.19 -19.50 -6.96
CA ASN A 133 2.75 -19.90 -5.66
C ASN A 133 1.82 -20.76 -4.78
N ALA A 134 0.61 -21.09 -5.25
CA ALA A 134 -0.31 -22.05 -4.62
C ALA A 134 -0.24 -23.46 -5.24
N SER A 135 0.65 -23.66 -6.21
CA SER A 135 0.95 -24.93 -6.88
C SER A 135 2.20 -25.56 -6.30
#